data_AF-A0A0A9YGE2-F1
#
_entry.id   AF-A0A0A9YGE2-F1
#
_cell.length_a   1.000
_cell.length_b   1.000
_cell.length_c   1.000
_cell.angle_alpha   90.00
_cell.angle_beta   90.00
_cell.angle_gamma   90.00
#
_symmetry.space_group_name_H-M   'P 1'
#
loop_
_entity.id
_entity.type
_entity.pdbx_description
1 polymer ?
#
loop_
_entity_poly.entity_id
_entity_poly.type
_entity_poly.pdbx_seq_one_letter_code
_entity_poly.pdbx_strand_id
1 'polypeptide(L)'
;MSNSNVLNAANSEEEPVSIDWGSEKLNKAQHTIDENKWDIEAWGVLIREAQNRWINDVRTFFERLVNTFPTSGRYWKIYIEQEMKGRNFERVEKVCEVLFMSNPFLYFIE
;
A
#
# COMPACT_ATOMS: atom_id res chain seq x y z
N MET A 1 -50.23 -12.86 0.15
CA MET A 1 -49.69 -11.56 0.58
C MET A 1 -48.34 -11.84 1.21
N SER A 2 -47.30 -11.33 0.57
CA SER A 2 -45.90 -11.72 0.76
C SER A 2 -45.38 -11.36 2.14
N ASN A 3 -44.88 -12.35 2.88
CA ASN A 3 -44.05 -12.11 4.04
C ASN A 3 -42.59 -12.10 3.60
N SER A 4 -42.04 -10.90 3.65
CA SER A 4 -40.66 -10.49 3.48
C SER A 4 -39.75 -11.14 4.53
N ASN A 5 -38.89 -12.07 4.11
CA ASN A 5 -37.69 -12.43 4.87
C ASN A 5 -36.57 -11.46 4.50
N VAL A 6 -36.57 -10.35 5.23
CA VAL A 6 -35.44 -9.66 5.85
C VAL A 6 -34.05 -10.18 5.43
N LEU A 7 -33.43 -9.40 4.53
CA LEU A 7 -32.02 -9.00 4.56
C LEU A 7 -31.00 -10.09 4.94
N ASN A 8 -30.54 -10.82 3.92
CA ASN A 8 -29.11 -11.13 3.81
C ASN A 8 -28.37 -9.78 3.74
N ALA A 9 -28.13 -9.15 4.89
CA ALA A 9 -27.19 -8.06 5.00
C ALA A 9 -25.80 -8.69 4.83
N ALA A 10 -25.31 -8.53 3.60
CA ALA A 10 -23.95 -8.77 3.15
C ALA A 10 -22.96 -8.98 4.30
N ASN A 11 -22.35 -10.16 4.33
CA ASN A 11 -20.94 -10.23 4.68
C ASN A 11 -20.25 -9.13 3.88
N SER A 12 -19.92 -8.03 4.54
CA SER A 12 -18.90 -7.10 4.10
C SER A 12 -17.57 -7.85 4.22
N GLU A 13 -17.38 -8.85 3.35
CA GLU A 13 -16.05 -9.24 2.95
C GLU A 13 -15.45 -7.95 2.41
N GLU A 14 -14.63 -7.30 3.23
CA GLU A 14 -13.74 -6.25 2.77
C GLU A 14 -12.85 -6.94 1.73
N GLU A 15 -13.32 -6.94 0.48
CA GLU A 15 -12.58 -7.40 -0.69
C GLU A 15 -11.19 -6.79 -0.54
N PRO A 16 -10.15 -7.59 -0.23
CA PRO A 16 -8.81 -7.06 -0.04
C PRO A 16 -8.49 -6.41 -1.38
N VAL A 17 -8.37 -5.08 -1.41
CA VAL A 17 -8.25 -4.27 -2.63
C VAL A 17 -7.25 -4.94 -3.56
N SER A 18 -7.76 -5.77 -4.48
CA SER A 18 -6.95 -6.75 -5.16
C SER A 18 -6.40 -6.03 -6.37
N ILE A 19 -5.21 -5.47 -6.21
CA ILE A 19 -4.50 -4.88 -7.32
C ILE A 19 -4.28 -6.02 -8.31
N ASP A 20 -4.87 -5.90 -9.51
CA ASP A 20 -4.63 -6.87 -10.57
C ASP A 20 -3.21 -6.68 -11.09
N TRP A 21 -2.30 -7.44 -10.50
CA TRP A 21 -0.90 -7.44 -10.88
C TRP A 21 -0.67 -8.13 -12.24
N GLY A 22 -1.66 -8.80 -12.83
CA GLY A 22 -1.54 -9.42 -14.17
C GLY A 22 -0.52 -10.56 -14.28
N SER A 23 0.14 -10.95 -13.19
CA SER A 23 1.12 -12.04 -13.15
C SER A 23 0.83 -12.96 -11.97
N GLU A 24 0.82 -14.26 -12.23
CA GLU A 24 0.60 -15.28 -11.19
C GLU A 24 1.64 -15.20 -10.07
N LYS A 25 2.89 -14.82 -10.39
CA LYS A 25 3.95 -14.63 -9.39
C LYS A 25 3.64 -13.48 -8.43
N LEU A 26 3.07 -12.40 -8.95
CA LEU A 26 2.72 -11.22 -8.18
C LEU A 26 1.46 -11.47 -7.35
N ASN A 27 0.48 -12.19 -7.89
CA ASN A 27 -0.69 -12.62 -7.12
C ASN A 27 -0.30 -13.56 -5.97
N LYS A 28 0.66 -14.46 -6.18
CA LYS A 28 1.23 -15.27 -5.10
C LYS A 28 1.93 -14.39 -4.06
N ALA A 29 2.77 -13.45 -4.47
CA ALA A 29 3.43 -12.53 -3.54
C ALA A 29 2.42 -11.69 -2.75
N GLN A 30 1.32 -11.26 -3.38
CA GLN A 30 0.22 -10.57 -2.72
C GLN A 30 -0.42 -11.44 -1.63
N HIS A 31 -0.76 -12.69 -1.95
CA HIS A 31 -1.27 -13.63 -0.96
C HIS A 31 -0.26 -13.86 0.18
N THR A 32 1.04 -13.96 -0.14
CA THR A 32 2.09 -14.12 0.87
C THR A 32 2.16 -12.92 1.82
N ILE A 33 2.02 -11.67 1.35
CA ILE A 33 1.99 -10.50 2.25
C ILE A 33 0.68 -10.40 3.04
N ASP A 34 -0.41 -10.98 2.52
CA ASP A 34 -1.69 -11.07 3.23
C ASP A 34 -1.63 -12.09 4.38
N GLU A 35 -1.00 -13.25 4.14
CA GLU A 35 -0.74 -14.26 5.18
C GLU A 35 0.38 -13.83 6.14
N ASN A 36 1.45 -13.24 5.61
CA ASN A 36 2.64 -12.85 6.34
C ASN A 36 3.13 -11.46 5.94
N LYS A 37 2.60 -10.43 6.62
CA LYS A 37 2.96 -9.02 6.42
C LYS A 37 4.43 -8.69 6.65
N TRP A 38 5.22 -9.56 7.27
CA TRP A 38 6.63 -9.33 7.56
C TRP A 38 7.57 -9.92 6.50
N ASP A 39 7.04 -10.50 5.42
CA ASP A 39 7.83 -11.08 4.34
C ASP A 39 8.41 -9.99 3.41
N ILE A 40 9.64 -9.57 3.71
CA ILE A 40 10.36 -8.53 2.97
C ILE A 40 10.63 -8.95 1.52
N GLU A 41 10.77 -10.25 1.23
CA GLU A 41 11.01 -10.73 -0.13
C GLU A 41 9.77 -10.54 -1.00
N ALA A 42 8.60 -10.94 -0.50
CA ALA A 42 7.32 -10.75 -1.17
C ALA A 42 7.02 -9.27 -1.40
N TRP A 43 7.21 -8.42 -0.38
CA TRP A 43 7.12 -6.96 -0.52
C TRP A 43 8.08 -6.43 -1.59
N GLY A 44 9.32 -6.91 -1.60
CA GLY A 44 10.33 -6.49 -2.57
C GLY A 44 9.97 -6.81 -4.02
N VAL A 45 9.32 -7.95 -4.28
CA VAL A 45 8.83 -8.33 -5.61
C VAL A 45 7.70 -7.39 -6.05
N LEU A 46 6.73 -7.12 -5.17
CA LEU A 46 5.60 -6.23 -5.46
C LEU A 46 6.03 -4.77 -5.65
N ILE A 47 6.97 -4.27 -4.83
CA ILE A 47 7.51 -2.91 -4.95
C ILE A 47 8.17 -2.70 -6.32
N ARG A 48 8.96 -3.67 -6.80
CA ARG A 48 9.61 -3.57 -8.11
C ARG A 48 8.60 -3.45 -9.24
N GLU A 49 7.51 -4.20 -9.17
CA GLU A 49 6.43 -4.07 -10.16
C GLU A 49 5.69 -2.73 -10.00
N ALA A 50 5.36 -2.35 -8.77
CA ALA A 50 4.62 -1.13 -8.49
C ALA A 50 5.35 0.14 -8.98
N GLN A 51 6.68 0.16 -8.92
CA GLN A 51 7.49 1.26 -9.44
C GLN A 51 7.36 1.44 -10.96
N ASN A 52 7.06 0.37 -11.70
CA ASN A 52 6.85 0.39 -13.15
C ASN A 52 5.42 0.82 -13.52
N ARG A 53 4.50 0.85 -12.55
CA ARG A 53 3.09 1.22 -12.74
C ARG A 53 2.84 2.66 -12.35
N TRP A 54 1.70 3.19 -12.79
CA TRP A 54 1.28 4.51 -12.41
C TRP A 54 0.79 4.52 -10.98
N ILE A 55 1.16 5.56 -10.23
CA ILE A 55 0.89 5.64 -8.80
C ILE A 55 -0.61 5.55 -8.46
N ASN A 56 -1.50 5.98 -9.36
CA ASN A 56 -2.94 5.91 -9.13
C ASN A 56 -3.45 4.48 -8.95
N ASP A 57 -2.85 3.50 -9.64
CA ASP A 57 -3.30 2.10 -9.60
C ASP A 57 -2.67 1.32 -8.43
N VAL A 58 -1.47 1.72 -8.01
CA VAL A 58 -0.68 1.04 -6.96
C VAL A 58 -0.61 1.84 -5.64
N ARG A 59 -1.39 2.91 -5.53
CA ARG A 59 -1.38 3.79 -4.35
C ARG A 59 -1.69 3.02 -3.07
N THR A 60 -2.76 2.24 -3.10
CA THR A 60 -3.22 1.46 -1.94
C THR A 60 -2.15 0.47 -1.46
N PHE A 61 -1.34 -0.07 -2.37
CA PHE A 61 -0.20 -0.92 -2.03
C PHE A 61 0.89 -0.16 -1.28
N PHE A 62 1.29 1.02 -1.76
CA PHE A 62 2.31 1.81 -1.08
C PHE A 62 1.83 2.34 0.27
N GLU A 63 0.57 2.75 0.38
CA GLU A 63 -0.05 3.13 1.67
C GLU A 63 0.02 1.96 2.67
N ARG A 64 -0.30 0.75 2.21
CA ARG A 64 -0.18 -0.46 3.05
C ARG A 64 1.26 -0.78 3.43
N LEU A 65 2.21 -0.59 2.51
CA LEU A 65 3.63 -0.79 2.75
C LEU A 65 4.14 0.14 3.85
N VAL A 66 3.88 1.45 3.77
CA VAL A 66 4.34 2.43 4.76
C VAL A 66 3.62 2.28 6.11
N ASN A 67 2.36 1.82 6.11
CA ASN A 67 1.64 1.47 7.34
C ASN A 67 2.20 0.21 8.01
N THR A 68 2.70 -0.74 7.22
CA THR A 68 3.32 -1.98 7.75
C THR A 68 4.71 -1.70 8.29
N PHE A 69 5.49 -0.87 7.58
CA PHE A 69 6.86 -0.51 7.94
C PHE A 69 7.02 1.01 8.17
N PRO A 70 6.37 1.58 9.19
CA PRO A 70 6.40 3.02 9.42
C PRO A 70 7.79 3.53 9.78
N THR A 71 8.65 2.68 10.36
CA THR A 71 10.02 3.05 10.78
C THR A 71 11.06 3.00 9.65
N SER A 72 10.70 2.46 8.48
CA SER A 72 11.64 2.28 7.37
C SER A 72 11.56 3.45 6.40
N GLY A 73 12.39 4.48 6.61
CA GLY A 73 12.46 5.65 5.73
C GLY A 73 12.73 5.30 4.26
N ARG A 74 13.35 4.15 3.98
CA ARG A 74 13.57 3.63 2.62
C ARG A 74 12.27 3.45 1.85
N TYR A 75 11.23 2.89 2.46
CA TYR A 75 9.96 2.64 1.78
C TYR A 75 9.16 3.92 1.57
N TRP A 76 9.20 4.83 2.55
CA TRP A 76 8.63 6.17 2.42
C TRP A 76 9.24 6.94 1.25
N LYS A 77 10.57 6.91 1.11
CA LYS A 77 11.27 7.54 -0.02
C LYS A 77 10.77 7.01 -1.36
N ILE A 78 10.64 5.69 -1.50
CA ILE A 78 10.12 5.07 -2.74
C ILE A 78 8.69 5.56 -3.05
N TYR A 79 7.83 5.63 -2.03
CA TYR A 79 6.46 6.10 -2.21
C TYR A 79 6.41 7.57 -2.65
N ILE A 80 7.20 8.44 -1.99
CA ILE A 80 7.32 9.85 -2.35
C ILE A 80 7.85 10.02 -3.77
N GLU A 81 8.90 9.29 -4.15
CA GLU A 81 9.46 9.32 -5.52
C GLU A 81 8.40 8.93 -6.57
N GLN A 82 7.54 7.96 -6.25
CA GLN A 82 6.47 7.53 -7.15
C GLN A 82 5.34 8.56 -7.25
N GLU A 83 4.92 9.20 -6.15
CA GLU A 83 3.94 10.30 -6.20
C GLU A 83 4.49 11.55 -6.88
N MET A 84 5.78 11.83 -6.75
CA MET A 84 6.48 12.89 -7.47
C MET A 84 6.47 12.65 -8.99
N LYS A 85 6.69 11.40 -9.44
CA LYS A 85 6.52 11.03 -10.87
C LYS A 85 5.09 11.25 -11.35
N GLY A 86 4.10 10.98 -10.49
CA GLY A 86 2.69 11.25 -10.73
C GLY A 86 2.29 12.73 -10.73
N ARG A 87 3.23 13.65 -10.39
CA ARG A 87 3.00 15.09 -10.20
C ARG A 87 1.93 15.41 -9.15
N ASN A 88 1.70 14.51 -8.19
CA ASN A 88 0.72 14.69 -7.12
C ASN A 88 1.33 15.40 -5.90
N PHE A 89 1.78 16.64 -6.10
CA PHE A 89 2.56 17.39 -5.10
C PHE A 89 1.84 17.59 -3.76
N GLU A 90 0.52 17.82 -3.77
CA GLU A 90 -0.27 17.97 -2.54
C GLU A 90 -0.26 16.71 -1.66
N ARG A 91 -0.21 15.53 -2.29
CA ARG A 91 -0.14 14.25 -1.57
C ARG A 91 1.25 14.02 -1.02
N VAL A 92 2.28 14.39 -1.79
CA VAL A 92 3.67 14.30 -1.36
C VAL A 92 3.87 15.10 -0.07
N GLU A 93 3.35 16.32 0.02
CA GLU A 93 3.43 17.11 1.26
C GLU A 93 2.80 16.37 2.45
N LYS A 94 1.57 15.87 2.31
CA LYS A 94 0.90 15.12 3.38
C LYS A 94 1.68 13.88 3.83
N VAL A 95 2.22 13.14 2.87
CA VAL A 95 3.02 11.94 3.15
C VAL A 95 4.32 12.32 3.88
N CYS A 96 4.97 13.41 3.46
CA CYS A 96 6.14 13.95 4.13
C CYS A 96 5.82 14.39 5.56
N GLU A 97 4.72 15.13 5.79
CA GLU A 97 4.28 15.53 7.13
C GLU A 97 4.12 14.31 8.06
N VAL A 98 3.43 13.27 7.59
CA VAL A 98 3.25 12.03 8.36
C VAL A 98 4.59 11.35 8.66
N LEU A 99 5.51 11.32 7.70
CA LEU A 99 6.86 10.77 7.89
C LEU A 99 7.63 11.57 8.96
N PHE A 100 7.61 12.90 8.89
CA PHE A 100 8.26 13.78 9.87
C PHE A 100 7.68 13.59 11.27
N MET A 101 6.35 13.48 11.40
CA MET A 101 5.70 13.27 12.69
C MET A 101 5.94 11.88 13.25
N SER A 102 6.00 10.86 12.39
CA SER A 102 6.17 9.47 12.81
C SER A 102 7.63 9.10 13.09
N ASN A 103 8.59 9.76 12.44
CA ASN A 103 10.03 9.51 12.62
C ASN A 103 10.84 10.80 12.76
N PRO A 104 10.64 11.58 13.84
CA PRO A 104 11.44 12.79 14.07
C PRO A 104 12.94 12.49 14.23
N PHE A 105 13.29 11.27 14.65
CA PHE A 105 14.68 10.85 14.85
C PHE A 105 15.44 10.51 13.55
N LEU A 106 14.74 10.19 12.45
CA LEU A 106 15.41 9.87 11.17
C LEU A 106 16.05 11.08 10.49
N TYR A 107 15.68 12.31 10.90
CA TYR A 107 16.25 13.57 10.41
C TYR A 107 17.27 14.19 11.37
N PHE A 108 17.57 13.54 12.51
CA PHE A 108 18.51 14.05 13.51
C PHE A 108 19.85 13.31 13.53
N ILE A 109 20.07 12.35 12.63
CA ILE A 109 21.37 11.71 12.42
C ILE A 109 21.87 12.11 11.03
N GLU A 110 22.42 13.32 10.94
CA GLU A 110 23.38 13.73 9.91
C GLU A 110 24.58 14.37 10.59
#